data_AF-A0AAE3T8V9-F1
#
_entry.id   AF-A0AAE3T8V9-F1
#
_cell.length_a   1.000
_cell.length_b   1.000
_cell.length_c   1.000
_cell.angle_alpha   90.00
_cell.angle_beta   90.00
_cell.angle_gamma   90.00
#
_symmetry.space_group_name_H-M   'P 1'
#
loop_
_entity.id
_entity.type
_entity.pdbx_description
1 polymer ?
#
loop_
_entity_poly.entity_id
_entity_poly.type
_entity_poly.pdbx_seq_one_letter_code
_entity_poly.pdbx_strand_id
1 'polypeptide(L)' 'MTRPRSTEELIHHMPAVRDKAENDWSRGFAASIVRQSRRRHWKPSQKQEAIMRRLVSELFHETNDLEVIEDG' A
#
# COMPACT_ATOMS: atom_id res chain seq x y z
N MET A 1 -10.16 2.70 17.59
CA MET A 1 -8.75 2.58 17.18
C MET A 1 -8.67 1.54 16.06
N THR A 2 -8.34 1.93 14.84
CA THR A 2 -8.20 0.99 13.71
C THR A 2 -6.95 0.14 13.91
N ARG A 3 -7.09 -1.19 13.85
CA ARG A 3 -5.94 -2.11 13.95
C ARG A 3 -4.94 -1.82 12.83
N PRO A 4 -3.62 -1.79 13.09
CA PRO A 4 -2.64 -1.64 12.02
C PRO A 4 -2.73 -2.82 11.06
N ARG A 5 -2.73 -2.54 9.75
CA ARG A 5 -2.71 -3.56 8.69
C ARG A 5 -1.51 -4.50 8.89
N SER A 6 -1.76 -5.79 8.75
CA SER A 6 -0.74 -6.84 8.76
C SER A 6 0.17 -6.75 7.53
N THR A 7 1.35 -7.37 7.60
CA THR A 7 2.28 -7.43 6.46
C THR A 7 1.64 -8.09 5.23
N GLU A 8 0.79 -9.10 5.42
CA GLU A 8 0.09 -9.79 4.33
C GLU A 8 -0.91 -8.86 3.63
N GLU A 9 -1.71 -8.12 4.39
CA GLU A 9 -2.61 -7.09 3.85
C GLU A 9 -1.85 -6.01 3.09
N LEU A 10 -0.71 -5.57 3.63
CA LEU A 10 0.13 -4.58 2.96
C LEU A 10 0.67 -5.11 1.62
N ILE A 11 1.15 -6.36 1.56
CA ILE A 11 1.63 -7.00 0.33
C ILE A 11 0.49 -7.12 -0.68
N HIS A 12 -0.71 -7.51 -0.23
CA HIS A 12 -1.89 -7.67 -1.07
C HIS A 12 -2.24 -6.38 -1.83
N HIS A 13 -2.06 -5.21 -1.23
CA HIS A 13 -2.35 -3.92 -1.85
C HIS A 13 -1.21 -3.34 -2.71
N MET A 14 0.01 -3.87 -2.65
CA MET A 14 1.14 -3.33 -3.43
C MET A 14 0.92 -3.31 -4.96
N PRO A 15 0.23 -4.28 -5.60
CA PRO A 15 -0.12 -4.17 -7.01
C PRO A 15 -0.97 -2.92 -7.30
N ALA A 16 -1.97 -2.62 -6.46
CA ALA A 16 -2.81 -1.44 -6.61
C ALA A 16 -2.03 -0.14 -6.39
N VAL A 17 -1.14 -0.10 -5.38
CA VAL A 17 -0.21 1.02 -5.18
C VAL A 17 0.66 1.23 -6.41
N ARG A 18 1.24 0.17 -6.98
CA ARG A 18 2.06 0.26 -8.19
C ARG A 18 1.28 0.86 -9.36
N ASP A 19 0.04 0.41 -9.54
CA ASP A 19 -0.77 0.80 -10.71
C ASP A 19 -1.28 2.25 -10.59
N LYS A 20 -1.66 2.67 -9.38
CA LYS A 20 -2.14 4.05 -9.11
C LYS A 20 -1.05 5.08 -8.82
N ALA A 21 0.18 4.67 -8.49
CA ALA A 21 1.24 5.60 -8.13
C ALA A 21 1.48 6.66 -9.22
N GLU A 22 1.50 7.94 -8.83
CA GLU A 22 1.77 9.06 -9.74
C GLU A 22 3.28 9.30 -9.97
N ASN A 23 4.12 8.79 -9.07
CA ASN A 23 5.58 8.94 -9.17
C ASN A 23 6.29 7.59 -9.35
N ASP A 24 7.40 7.64 -10.10
CA ASP A 24 8.19 6.45 -10.46
C ASP A 24 8.80 5.75 -9.25
N TRP A 25 9.12 6.49 -8.18
CA TRP A 25 9.68 5.92 -6.97
C TRP A 25 8.68 4.98 -6.28
N SER A 26 7.45 5.44 -6.04
CA SER A 26 6.38 4.64 -5.43
C SER A 26 6.03 3.44 -6.30
N ARG A 27 5.94 3.63 -7.62
CA ARG A 27 5.71 2.55 -8.59
C ARG A 27 6.80 1.48 -8.51
N GLY A 28 8.06 1.91 -8.56
CA GLY A 28 9.23 1.02 -8.50
C GLY A 28 9.35 0.31 -7.15
N PHE A 29 9.11 1.01 -6.05
CA PHE A 29 9.10 0.44 -4.71
C PHE A 29 8.03 -0.65 -4.59
N ALA A 30 6.78 -0.36 -4.95
CA ALA A 30 5.68 -1.32 -4.88
C ALA A 30 5.93 -2.54 -5.77
N ALA A 31 6.41 -2.34 -7.00
CA ALA A 31 6.82 -3.44 -7.88
C ALA A 31 7.92 -4.32 -7.26
N SER A 32 8.89 -3.70 -6.57
CA SER A 32 9.94 -4.43 -5.88
C SER A 32 9.40 -5.31 -4.75
N ILE A 33 8.40 -4.85 -4.01
CA ILE A 33 7.76 -5.62 -2.93
C ILE A 33 6.97 -6.80 -3.51
N VAL A 34 6.16 -6.57 -4.56
CA VAL A 34 5.40 -7.63 -5.25
C VAL A 34 6.33 -8.74 -5.75
N ARG A 35 7.51 -8.38 -6.28
CA ARG A 35 8.48 -9.36 -6.76
C ARG A 35 9.15 -10.12 -5.61
N GLN A 36 9.55 -9.41 -4.56
CA GLN A 36 10.28 -10.00 -3.45
C GLN A 36 9.41 -10.86 -2.54
N SER A 37 8.12 -10.51 -2.36
CA SER A 37 7.18 -11.24 -1.51
C SER A 37 6.92 -12.69 -1.94
N ARG A 38 7.23 -13.02 -3.20
CA ARG A 38 7.15 -14.39 -3.74
C ARG A 38 8.29 -15.30 -3.28
N ARG A 39 9.36 -14.75 -2.69
CA ARG A 39 10.51 -15.54 -2.24
C ARG A 39 10.19 -16.26 -0.93
N ARG A 40 10.56 -17.54 -0.85
CA ARG A 40 10.36 -18.35 0.36
C ARG A 40 11.04 -17.67 1.57
N HIS A 41 10.31 -17.56 2.67
CA HIS A 41 10.75 -16.91 3.92
C HIS A 41 11.11 -15.43 3.81
N TRP A 42 10.74 -14.75 2.72
CA TRP A 42 10.95 -13.31 2.64
C TRP A 42 10.04 -12.59 3.63
N LYS A 43 10.60 -11.58 4.29
CA LYS A 43 9.88 -10.61 5.11
C LYS A 43 10.43 -9.23 4.78
N PRO A 44 9.57 -8.19 4.71
CA PRO A 44 10.06 -6.83 4.58
C PRO A 44 10.84 -6.43 5.83
N SER A 45 11.82 -5.55 5.66
CA SER A 45 12.41 -4.83 6.79
C SER A 45 11.37 -3.90 7.45
N GLN A 46 11.62 -3.50 8.69
CA GLN A 46 10.75 -2.54 9.40
C GLN A 46 10.55 -1.23 8.60
N LYS A 47 11.62 -0.76 7.93
CA LYS A 47 11.55 0.42 7.05
C LYS A 47 10.66 0.18 5.84
N GLN A 48 10.79 -0.98 5.18
CA GLN A 48 9.92 -1.32 4.05
C GLN A 48 8.46 -1.40 4.51
N GLU A 49 8.18 -2.02 5.65
CA GLU A 49 6.83 -2.12 6.18
C GLU A 49 6.22 -0.76 6.52
N ALA A 50 7.00 0.17 7.09
CA ALA A 50 6.56 1.53 7.35
C ALA A 50 6.20 2.27 6.05
N ILE A 51 7.02 2.13 5.00
CA ILE A 51 6.72 2.70 3.68
C ILE A 51 5.47 2.06 3.07
N MET A 52 5.34 0.73 3.16
CA MET A 52 4.15 0.01 2.68
C MET A 52 2.89 0.52 3.36
N ARG A 53 2.91 0.74 4.69
CA ARG A 53 1.77 1.31 5.43
C ARG A 53 1.38 2.69 4.90
N ARG A 54 2.37 3.56 4.67
CA ARG A 54 2.13 4.91 4.13
C ARG A 54 1.49 4.84 2.74
N LEU A 55 2.07 4.09 1.82
CA LEU A 55 1.57 4.00 0.45
C LEU A 55 0.16 3.38 0.38
N VAL A 56 -0.11 2.35 1.19
CA VAL A 56 -1.45 1.77 1.28
C VAL A 56 -2.42 2.75 1.93
N SER A 57 -1.97 3.54 2.92
CA SER A 57 -2.80 4.60 3.48
C SER A 57 -3.18 5.63 2.42
N GLU A 58 -2.21 6.13 1.64
CA GLU A 58 -2.44 7.08 0.54
C GLU A 58 -3.44 6.51 -0.50
N LEU A 59 -3.29 5.24 -0.89
CA LEU A 59 -4.22 4.54 -1.80
C LEU A 59 -5.70 4.62 -1.37
N PHE A 60 -5.96 4.53 -0.06
CA PHE A 60 -7.31 4.59 0.48
C PHE A 60 -7.77 6.02 0.81
N HIS A 61 -6.86 6.98 1.01
CA HIS A 61 -7.23 8.39 1.13
C HIS A 61 -7.67 8.95 -0.23
N GLU A 62 -6.94 8.66 -1.31
CA GLU A 62 -7.35 9.02 -2.68
C GLU A 62 -8.69 8.40 -3.08
N THR A 63 -9.07 7.27 -2.48
CA THR A 63 -10.36 6.62 -2.76
C THR A 63 -11.50 7.26 -1.95
N ASN A 64 -11.21 7.93 -0.83
CA ASN A 64 -12.22 8.57 0.03
C ASN A 64 -12.61 9.99 -0.39
N ASP A 65 -11.94 10.59 -1.38
CA ASP A 65 -12.29 11.93 -1.89
C ASP A 65 -13.60 11.96 -2.72
N LEU A 66 -14.36 10.85 -2.79
CA LEU A 66 -15.54 10.71 -3.67
C LEU A 66 -16.86 10.28 -3.02
N GLU A 67 -17.07 10.43 -1.71
CA GLU A 67 -18.42 10.38 -1.14
C GLU A 67 -18.65 11.46 -0.07
N VAL A 68 -18.97 12.67 -0.53
CA VAL A 68 -19.81 13.60 0.23
C VAL A 68 -21.24 13.35 -0.22
N ILE A 69 -21.96 12.46 0.46
CA ILE A 69 -23.42 12.43 0.40
C ILE A 69 -23.88 13.44 1.46
N GLU A 70 -24.06 14.70 1.06
CA GLU A 70 -24.86 15.65 1.82
C GLU A 70 -26.34 15.26 1.65
N ASP A 71 -26.83 14.41 2.57
CA ASP A 71 -28.27 14.30 2.83
C ASP A 71 -28.59 15.13 4.08
N GLY A 72 -29.41 16.19 3.91
CA GLY A 72 -29.94 16.99 5.02
C GLY A 72 -30.44 18.37 4.60
#